data_AF-A0A9X2LQV5-F1
#
_entry.id   AF-A0A9X2LQV5-F1
#
_cell.length_a   1.000
_cell.length_b   1.000
_cell.length_c   1.000
_cell.angle_alpha   90.00
_cell.angle_beta   90.00
_cell.angle_gamma   90.00
#
_symmetry.space_group_name_H-M   'P 1'
#
loop_
_entity.id
_entity.type
_entity.pdbx_description
1 polymer ?
#
loop_
_entity_poly.entity_id
_entity_poly.type
_entity_poly.pdbx_seq_one_letter_code
_entity_poly.pdbx_strand_id
1 'polypeptide(L)' 'MKWLQLARLDHAKQLLERSDATMETIARLSGLGTAANFRTLFTQRCGLPPSAYRGMYSRGGDGPAPPEQPTSHGR' A
#
# COMPACT_ATOMS: atom_id res chain seq x y z
N MET A 1 -1.60 -10.12 -16.83
CA MET A 1 -0.55 -9.76 -15.84
C MET A 1 -1.09 -8.91 -14.67
N LYS A 2 -2.16 -9.33 -13.97
CA LYS A 2 -2.79 -8.51 -12.91
C LYS A 2 -2.28 -8.85 -11.49
N TRP A 3 -1.89 -10.10 -11.29
CA TRP A 3 -1.42 -10.66 -10.01
C TRP A 3 -0.12 -10.03 -9.50
N LEU A 4 0.83 -9.73 -10.41
CA LEU A 4 2.12 -9.13 -10.01
C LEU A 4 1.96 -7.69 -9.52
N GLN A 5 1.06 -6.91 -10.11
CA GLN A 5 0.78 -5.55 -9.65
C GLN A 5 0.13 -5.54 -8.26
N LEU A 6 -0.77 -6.49 -7.99
CA LEU A 6 -1.38 -6.64 -6.68
C LEU A 6 -0.35 -7.03 -5.62
N ALA A 7 0.54 -7.98 -5.92
CA ALA A 7 1.64 -8.35 -5.02
C ALA A 7 2.60 -7.18 -4.73
N ARG A 8 2.92 -6.36 -5.74
CA ARG A 8 3.75 -5.15 -5.55
C ARG A 8 3.07 -4.11 -4.68
N LEU A 9 1.76 -3.91 -4.86
CA LEU A 9 0.98 -3.00 -4.01
C LEU A 9 0.88 -3.52 -2.58
N ASP A 10 0.79 -4.83 -2.39
CA ASP A 10 0.79 -5.44 -1.07
C ASP A 10 2.10 -5.21 -0.32
N HIS A 11 3.22 -5.42 -0.99
CA HIS A 11 4.54 -5.05 -0.47
C HIS A 11 4.62 -3.55 -0.14
N ALA A 12 4.08 -2.69 -1.00
CA ALA A 12 4.08 -1.24 -0.76
C ALA A 12 3.28 -0.84 0.50
N LYS A 13 2.15 -1.50 0.77
CA LYS A 13 1.36 -1.30 2.01
C LYS A 13 2.19 -1.68 3.24
N GLN A 14 2.79 -2.88 3.22
CA GLN A 14 3.66 -3.36 4.30
C GLN A 14 4.79 -2.37 4.63
N LEU A 15 5.39 -1.76 3.61
CA LEU A 15 6.43 -0.74 3.80
C LEU A 15 5.87 0.57 4.37
N LEU A 16 4.68 1.01 3.96
CA LEU A 16 4.02 2.20 4.53
C LEU A 16 3.63 1.98 6.00
N GLU A 17 3.26 0.76 6.36
CA GLU A 17 2.84 0.40 7.72
C GLU A 17 4.03 0.27 8.67
N ARG A 18 5.17 -0.21 8.18
CA ARG A 18 6.34 -0.55 9.01
C ARG A 18 7.47 0.48 8.95
N SER A 19 7.43 1.41 8.00
CA SER A 19 8.52 2.34 7.75
C SER A 19 8.01 3.75 7.40
N ASP A 20 8.72 4.76 7.90
CA ASP A 20 8.52 6.17 7.54
C ASP A 20 9.25 6.58 6.25
N ALA A 21 9.67 5.61 5.45
CA ALA A 21 10.38 5.82 4.20
C ALA A 21 9.60 6.73 3.24
N THR A 22 10.33 7.45 2.39
CA THR A 22 9.72 8.35 1.40
C THR A 22 8.93 7.55 0.36
N MET A 23 7.90 8.17 -0.24
CA MET A 23 7.12 7.52 -1.31
C MET A 23 7.97 7.10 -2.50
N GLU A 24 9.09 7.78 -2.78
CA GLU A 24 10.04 7.38 -3.82
C GLU A 24 10.79 6.11 -3.45
N THR A 25 11.30 6.03 -2.21
CA THR A 25 11.93 4.82 -1.68
C THR A 25 10.98 3.63 -1.75
N ILE A 26 9.74 3.79 -1.29
CA ILE A 26 8.72 2.73 -1.31
C ILE A 26 8.42 2.29 -2.76
N ALA A 27 8.27 3.24 -3.69
CA ALA A 27 8.03 2.93 -5.10
C ALA A 27 9.16 2.10 -5.73
N ARG A 28 10.42 2.40 -5.39
CA ARG A 28 11.59 1.62 -5.84
C ARG A 28 11.59 0.22 -5.23
N LEU A 29 11.41 0.10 -3.91
CA LEU A 29 11.42 -1.18 -3.21
C LEU A 29 10.29 -2.10 -3.68
N SER A 30 9.11 -1.55 -3.97
CA SER A 30 7.97 -2.31 -4.51
C SER A 30 8.03 -2.56 -6.01
N GLY A 31 9.06 -2.09 -6.72
CA GLY A 31 9.20 -2.29 -8.17
C GLY A 31 8.15 -1.55 -9.00
N LEU A 32 7.66 -0.41 -8.51
CA LEU A 32 6.70 0.48 -9.18
C LEU A 32 7.39 1.66 -9.90
N GLY A 33 8.71 1.79 -9.73
CA GLY A 33 9.54 2.77 -10.42
C GLY A 33 9.57 4.09 -9.69
N THR A 34 8.67 5.00 -10.04
CA THR A 34 8.64 6.38 -9.52
C THR A 34 7.53 6.60 -8.50
N ALA A 35 7.72 7.59 -7.62
CA ALA A 35 6.71 7.99 -6.63
C ALA A 35 5.37 8.41 -7.28
N ALA A 36 5.42 9.05 -8.45
CA ALA A 36 4.22 9.48 -9.18
C ALA A 36 3.42 8.26 -9.68
N ASN A 37 4.08 7.29 -10.32
CA ASN A 37 3.42 6.07 -10.79
C ASN A 37 2.85 5.26 -9.62
N PHE A 38 3.60 5.16 -8.53
CA PHE A 38 3.13 4.53 -7.29
C PHE A 38 1.86 5.20 -6.74
N ARG A 39 1.85 6.52 -6.56
CA ARG A 39 0.67 7.25 -6.04
C ARG A 39 -0.56 7.03 -6.92
N THR A 40 -0.39 7.09 -8.24
CA THR A 40 -1.47 6.90 -9.20
C THR A 40 -2.03 5.48 -9.15
N LEU A 41 -1.16 4.46 -9.16
CA LEU A 41 -1.58 3.06 -9.11
C LEU A 41 -2.19 2.68 -7.75
N PHE A 42 -1.59 3.16 -6.66
CA PHE A 42 -2.07 2.92 -5.31
C PHE A 42 -3.44 3.55 -5.10
N THR A 43 -3.63 4.81 -5.48
CA THR A 43 -4.92 5.50 -5.36
C THR A 43 -6.00 4.81 -6.21
N GLN A 44 -5.67 4.39 -7.45
CA GLN A 44 -6.62 3.66 -8.29
C GLN A 44 -7.03 2.29 -7.73
N ARG A 45 -6.18 1.66 -6.90
CA ARG A 45 -6.44 0.30 -6.38
C ARG A 45 -6.93 0.28 -4.93
N CYS A 46 -6.46 1.17 -4.08
CA CYS A 46 -6.85 1.29 -2.68
C CYS A 46 -7.90 2.39 -2.44
N GLY A 47 -8.16 3.26 -3.43
CA GLY A 47 -9.13 4.37 -3.31
C GLY A 47 -8.63 5.57 -2.50
N LEU A 48 -7.41 5.51 -1.97
CA LEU A 48 -6.84 6.52 -1.09
C LEU A 48 -5.35 6.72 -1.37
N PRO A 49 -4.82 7.93 -1.22
CA PRO A 49 -3.42 8.21 -1.50
C PRO A 49 -2.50 7.60 -0.43
N PRO A 50 -1.27 7.16 -0.79
CA PRO A 50 -0.36 6.47 0.13
C PRO A 50 0.05 7.32 1.34
N SER A 51 0.07 8.66 1.22
CA SER A 51 0.33 9.55 2.36
C SER A 51 -0.81 9.53 3.39
N ALA A 52 -2.06 9.46 2.94
CA ALA A 52 -3.21 9.33 3.82
C ALA A 52 -3.23 7.95 4.48
N TYR A 53 -2.93 6.89 3.71
CA TYR A 53 -2.76 5.54 4.26
C TYR A 53 -1.70 5.54 5.37
N ARG A 54 -0.50 6.07 5.12
CA ARG A 54 0.55 6.16 6.14
C ARG A 54 0.09 6.91 7.39
N GLY A 55 -0.62 8.02 7.22
CA GLY A 55 -1.17 8.80 8.32
C GLY A 55 -2.15 8.04 9.23
N MET A 56 -2.88 7.06 8.69
CA MET A 56 -3.79 6.20 9.48
C MET A 56 -3.02 5.23 10.37
N TYR A 57 -1.86 4.73 9.93
CA TYR A 57 -1.06 3.75 10.68
C TYR A 57 0.02 4.39 11.57
N SER A 58 0.65 5.48 11.13
CA SER A 58 1.61 6.24 11.94
C SER A 58 0.99 6.89 13.18
N ARG A 59 -0.35 7.03 13.23
CA ARG A 59 -1.06 7.70 14.34
C ARG A 59 -1.60 6.73 15.40
N GLY A 60 -1.04 5.52 15.48
CA GLY A 60 -1.33 4.44 16.44
C GLY A 60 -2.23 4.82 17.62
N GLY A 61 -3.52 4.45 17.51
CA GLY A 61 -4.48 4.46 18.61
C GLY A 61 -5.94 4.31 18.14
N ASP A 62 -6.31 4.95 17.03
CA ASP A 62 -7.71 5.02 16.56
C ASP A 62 -7.73 5.07 15.01
N GLY A 63 -7.12 4.07 14.37
CA GLY A 63 -7.19 3.91 12.91
C GLY A 63 -8.25 2.86 12.58
N PRO A 64 -9.13 3.05 11.56
CA PRO A 64 -10.09 2.03 11.18
C PRO A 64 -9.31 0.75 10.83
N ALA A 65 -9.73 -0.36 11.45
CA ALA A 65 -9.14 -1.67 11.25
C ALA A 65 -8.95 -1.93 9.74
N PRO A 66 -7.81 -2.52 9.31
CA PRO A 66 -7.60 -2.85 7.91
C PRO A 66 -8.81 -3.65 7.41
N PRO A 67 -9.26 -3.45 6.16
CA PRO A 67 -10.32 -4.27 5.61
C PRO A 67 -9.84 -5.72 5.66
N GLU A 68 -10.42 -6.49 6.58
CA GLU A 68 -10.21 -7.92 6.71
C GLU A 68 -10.45 -8.52 5.34
N GLN A 69 -9.36 -8.90 4.68
CA GLN A 69 -9.45 -9.53 3.38
C GLN A 69 -10.15 -10.86 3.62
N PRO A 70 -11.35 -11.11 3.08
CA PRO A 70 -11.98 -12.41 3.23
C PRO A 70 -11.03 -13.41 2.62
N THR A 71 -10.48 -14.26 3.47
CA THR A 71 -9.65 -15.39 3.09
C THR A 71 -10.45 -16.24 2.12
N SER A 72 -10.20 -16.05 0.83
CA SER A 72 -10.61 -16.98 -0.21
C SER A 72 -9.72 -18.22 -0.09
N HIS A 73 -9.97 -19.03 0.94
CA HIS A 73 -9.62 -20.44 0.93
C HIS A 73 -10.79 -21.16 0.29
N GLY A 74 -10.78 -21.19 -1.05
CA GLY A 74 -11.60 -22.12 -1.80
C GLY A 74 -11.09 -23.54 -1.56
N ARG A 75 -11.91 -24.36 -0.91
CA ARG A 75 -12.14 -25.73 -1.33
C ARG A 75 -13.53 -26.18 -0.90
#